data_AF-A0A5Y8UCP7-F1
#
_entry.id   AF-A0A5Y8UCP7-F1
#
_cell.length_a   1.000
_cell.length_b   1.000
_cell.length_c   1.000
_cell.angle_alpha   90.00
_cell.angle_beta   90.00
_cell.angle_gamma   90.00
#
_symmetry.space_group_name_H-M   'P 1'
#
loop_
_entity.id
_entity.type
_entity.pdbx_description
1 polymer ?
#
loop_
_entity_poly.entity_id
_entity_poly.type
_entity_poly.pdbx_seq_one_letter_code
_entity_poly.pdbx_strand_id
1 'polypeptide(L)'
;MKNILKLLNKREQKIFLENKNLANRLWKIIPESNKRPMGAMEVIDIVKKENSSLDINSICKKFNIVLKKNMKLKKYNSKSNFDGNSITIEYKDEKYIPEQLGHIFQNFLSSIYFQYPPKYNLKTIDLHEKKAKNFAIRLNLLIVQYELI
;
A
#
# COMPACT_ATOMS: atom_id res chain seq x y z
N MET A 1 4.85 -28.59 6.69
CA MET A 1 5.55 -27.29 6.87
C MET A 1 6.33 -27.33 8.18
N LYS A 2 7.68 -27.27 8.16
CA LYS A 2 8.47 -27.03 9.38
C LYS A 2 7.98 -25.73 10.02
N ASN A 3 7.79 -25.72 11.33
CA ASN A 3 7.15 -24.62 12.05
C ASN A 3 8.08 -23.39 12.03
N ILE A 4 7.96 -22.53 11.01
CA ILE A 4 8.80 -21.34 10.76
C ILE A 4 8.90 -20.44 12.00
N LEU A 5 7.85 -20.43 12.83
CA LEU A 5 7.83 -19.75 14.13
C LEU A 5 9.01 -20.13 15.05
N LYS A 6 9.46 -21.40 15.02
CA LYS A 6 10.58 -21.89 15.85
C LYS A 6 11.94 -21.31 15.44
N LEU A 7 12.05 -20.72 14.25
CA LEU A 7 13.28 -20.10 13.73
C LEU A 7 13.32 -18.59 13.96
N LEU A 8 12.22 -18.00 14.44
CA LEU A 8 12.08 -16.56 14.65
C LEU A 8 12.25 -16.22 16.14
N ASN A 9 12.82 -15.06 16.43
CA ASN A 9 12.81 -14.54 17.80
C ASN A 9 11.38 -14.12 18.22
N LYS A 10 11.14 -13.93 19.53
CA LYS A 10 9.80 -13.59 20.06
C LYS A 10 9.17 -12.35 19.40
N ARG A 11 9.98 -11.35 19.05
CA ARG A 11 9.51 -10.11 18.40
C ARG A 11 9.07 -10.38 16.97
N GLU A 12 9.86 -11.13 16.22
CA GLU A 12 9.55 -11.57 14.85
C GLU A 12 8.30 -12.47 14.79
N GLN A 13 8.14 -13.38 15.75
CA GLN A 13 6.94 -14.22 15.86
C GLN A 13 5.67 -13.38 16.07
N LYS A 14 5.75 -12.36 16.94
CA LYS A 14 4.62 -11.45 17.19
C LYS A 14 4.24 -10.68 15.92
N ILE A 15 5.21 -10.12 15.21
CA ILE A 15 5.00 -9.40 13.94
C ILE A 15 4.41 -10.32 12.88
N PHE A 16 4.93 -11.54 12.78
CA PHE A 16 4.44 -12.53 11.83
C PHE A 16 2.97 -12.87 12.09
N LEU A 17 2.59 -13.06 13.35
CA LEU A 17 1.21 -13.35 13.73
C LEU A 17 0.27 -12.14 13.51
N GLU A 18 0.72 -10.93 13.87
CA GLU A 18 0.00 -9.68 13.60
C GLU A 18 -0.25 -9.50 12.09
N ASN A 19 0.80 -9.66 11.27
CA ASN A 19 0.70 -9.55 9.82
C ASN A 19 -0.23 -10.63 9.24
N LYS A 20 -0.18 -11.86 9.74
CA LYS A 20 -1.07 -12.94 9.29
C LYS A 20 -2.54 -12.60 9.53
N ASN A 21 -2.87 -12.04 10.70
CA ASN A 21 -4.24 -11.65 11.03
C ASN A 21 -4.71 -10.46 10.19
N LEU A 22 -3.83 -9.47 9.96
CA LEU A 22 -4.14 -8.31 9.13
C LEU A 22 -4.30 -8.66 7.66
N ALA A 23 -3.49 -9.57 7.11
CA ALA A 23 -3.59 -10.01 5.71
C ALA A 23 -5.00 -10.46 5.32
N ASN A 24 -5.62 -11.31 6.14
CA ASN A 24 -6.97 -11.81 5.91
C ASN A 24 -8.02 -10.70 5.92
N ARG A 25 -7.83 -9.65 6.72
CA ARG A 25 -8.75 -8.50 6.76
C ARG A 25 -8.53 -7.57 5.58
N LEU A 26 -7.27 -7.32 5.21
CA LEU A 26 -6.94 -6.48 4.07
C LEU A 26 -7.58 -7.01 2.78
N TRP A 27 -7.47 -8.31 2.50
CA TRP A 27 -8.04 -8.89 1.29
C TRP A 27 -9.58 -8.90 1.26
N LYS A 28 -10.25 -8.70 2.40
CA LYS A 28 -11.71 -8.47 2.44
C LYS A 28 -12.07 -7.04 2.08
N ILE A 29 -11.16 -6.09 2.35
CA ILE A 29 -11.36 -4.66 2.05
C ILE A 29 -11.01 -4.35 0.60
N ILE A 30 -10.02 -5.05 0.03
CA ILE A 30 -9.63 -4.95 -1.39
C ILE A 30 -9.79 -6.34 -2.04
N PRO A 31 -11.04 -6.79 -2.28
CA PRO A 31 -11.30 -8.10 -2.87
C PRO A 31 -10.74 -8.24 -4.29
N GLU A 32 -10.59 -7.13 -5.03
CA GLU A 32 -10.05 -7.11 -6.40
C GLU A 32 -8.59 -7.57 -6.48
N SER A 33 -7.85 -7.54 -5.37
CA SER A 33 -6.43 -7.87 -5.34
C SER A 33 -6.10 -9.35 -5.58
N ASN A 34 -7.09 -10.25 -5.57
CA ASN A 34 -6.86 -11.70 -5.68
C ASN A 34 -5.76 -12.23 -4.73
N LYS A 35 -5.59 -11.59 -3.56
CA LYS A 35 -4.58 -11.91 -2.55
C LYS A 35 -3.12 -11.78 -3.02
N ARG A 36 -2.87 -10.90 -4.00
CA ARG A 36 -1.53 -10.61 -4.54
C ARG A 36 -1.31 -9.10 -4.69
N PRO A 37 -0.05 -8.66 -4.83
CA PRO A 37 0.20 -7.29 -5.24
C PRO A 37 -0.41 -6.99 -6.61
N MET A 38 -0.85 -5.73 -6.77
CA MET A 38 -1.45 -5.22 -8.00
C MET A 38 -0.52 -4.25 -8.71
N GLY A 39 -0.34 -4.42 -10.01
CA GLY A 39 0.36 -3.47 -10.87
C GLY A 39 -0.43 -2.19 -11.11
N ALA A 40 0.27 -1.12 -11.51
CA ALA A 40 -0.36 0.18 -11.73
C ALA A 40 -1.45 0.11 -12.82
N MET A 41 -1.19 -0.59 -13.93
CA MET A 41 -2.19 -0.78 -14.99
C MET A 41 -3.45 -1.48 -14.49
N GLU A 42 -3.31 -2.50 -13.64
CA GLU A 42 -4.46 -3.21 -13.07
C GLU A 42 -5.32 -2.29 -12.19
N VAL A 43 -4.66 -1.43 -11.39
CA VAL A 43 -5.34 -0.40 -10.59
C VAL A 43 -6.11 0.57 -11.50
N ILE A 44 -5.50 1.02 -12.59
CA ILE A 44 -6.15 1.90 -13.56
C ILE A 44 -7.35 1.20 -14.23
N ASP A 45 -7.18 -0.03 -14.71
CA ASP A 45 -8.24 -0.79 -15.37
C ASP A 45 -9.45 -1.03 -14.45
N ILE A 46 -9.21 -1.23 -13.15
CA ILE A 46 -10.27 -1.37 -12.14
C ILE A 46 -11.02 -0.04 -11.98
N VAL A 47 -10.32 1.08 -11.82
CA VAL A 47 -10.96 2.40 -11.59
C VAL A 47 -11.71 2.86 -12.83
N LYS A 48 -11.16 2.64 -14.04
CA LYS A 48 -11.81 3.04 -15.29
C LYS A 48 -13.14 2.34 -15.55
N LYS A 49 -13.31 1.10 -15.10
CA LYS A 49 -14.58 0.37 -15.24
C LYS A 49 -15.75 1.05 -14.52
N GLU A 50 -15.48 1.95 -13.58
CA GLU A 50 -16.50 2.68 -12.83
C GLU A 50 -16.88 4.02 -13.48
N ASN A 51 -16.43 4.29 -14.73
CA ASN A 51 -16.68 5.56 -15.45
C ASN A 51 -16.37 6.83 -14.63
N SER A 52 -15.42 6.74 -13.71
CA SER A 52 -15.01 7.84 -12.84
C SER A 52 -13.80 8.58 -13.41
N SER A 53 -13.59 9.84 -13.01
CA SER A 53 -12.35 10.57 -13.34
C SER A 53 -11.14 9.78 -12.88
N LEU A 54 -10.15 9.61 -13.74
CA LEU A 54 -8.95 8.87 -13.39
C LEU A 54 -7.94 9.80 -12.72
N ASP A 55 -8.05 9.92 -11.40
CA ASP A 55 -7.13 10.69 -10.58
C ASP A 55 -6.81 9.96 -9.26
N ILE A 56 -5.87 10.51 -8.49
CA ILE A 56 -5.42 9.92 -7.21
C ILE A 56 -6.57 9.82 -6.20
N ASN A 57 -7.48 10.80 -6.16
CA ASN A 57 -8.61 10.78 -5.21
C ASN A 57 -9.60 9.67 -5.58
N SER A 58 -9.90 9.51 -6.87
CA SER A 58 -10.75 8.42 -7.37
C SER A 58 -10.14 7.04 -7.10
N ILE A 59 -8.83 6.87 -7.28
CA ILE A 59 -8.13 5.63 -6.90
C ILE A 59 -8.27 5.39 -5.39
N CYS A 60 -7.98 6.38 -4.56
CA CYS A 60 -8.10 6.23 -3.11
C CYS A 60 -9.53 5.88 -2.69
N LYS A 61 -10.53 6.53 -3.28
CA LYS A 61 -11.95 6.24 -3.03
C LYS A 61 -12.32 4.82 -3.43
N LYS A 62 -11.91 4.36 -4.62
CA LYS A 62 -12.17 3.00 -5.12
C LYS A 62 -11.68 1.92 -4.14
N PHE A 63 -10.49 2.12 -3.58
CA PHE A 63 -9.84 1.14 -2.72
C PHE A 63 -10.04 1.40 -1.22
N ASN A 64 -11.01 2.23 -0.85
CA ASN A 64 -11.31 2.58 0.55
C ASN A 64 -10.09 3.07 1.34
N ILE A 65 -9.23 3.87 0.68
CA ILE A 65 -8.03 4.46 1.26
C ILE A 65 -8.35 5.87 1.76
N VAL A 66 -8.20 6.07 3.06
CA VAL A 66 -8.43 7.36 3.72
C VAL A 66 -7.20 8.25 3.53
N LEU A 67 -7.42 9.44 2.98
CA LEU A 67 -6.41 10.47 2.82
C LEU A 67 -6.48 11.47 3.98
N LYS A 68 -5.35 11.73 4.66
CA LYS A 68 -5.26 12.68 5.76
C LYS A 68 -4.05 13.60 5.62
N LYS A 69 -4.29 14.87 5.30
CA LYS A 69 -3.22 15.88 5.31
C LYS A 69 -2.70 16.08 6.74
N ASN A 70 -1.40 15.92 6.96
CA ASN A 70 -0.76 16.02 8.26
C ASN A 70 0.58 16.77 8.19
N MET A 71 0.56 18.07 8.48
CA MET A 71 1.74 18.93 8.51
C MET A 71 2.67 18.64 9.71
N LYS A 72 2.21 17.90 10.73
CA LYS A 72 2.97 17.58 11.94
C LYS A 72 3.91 16.38 11.77
N LEU A 73 3.95 15.77 10.59
CA LEU A 73 4.90 14.69 10.30
C LEU A 73 6.33 15.21 10.41
N LYS A 74 7.13 14.67 11.33
CA LYS A 74 8.51 15.13 11.56
C LYS A 74 9.48 14.53 10.54
N LYS A 75 9.79 13.24 10.71
CA LYS A 75 10.86 12.53 9.99
C LYS A 75 10.52 12.16 8.55
N TYR A 76 9.24 12.02 8.22
CA TYR A 76 8.76 11.55 6.92
C TYR A 76 7.77 12.55 6.33
N ASN A 77 7.67 12.58 5.00
CA ASN A 77 6.72 13.46 4.30
C ASN A 77 5.36 12.79 4.08
N SER A 78 5.32 11.47 4.15
CA SER A 78 4.10 10.68 4.18
C SER A 78 4.33 9.36 4.94
N LYS A 79 3.23 8.72 5.33
CA LYS A 79 3.19 7.39 5.93
C LYS A 79 1.88 6.71 5.58
N SER A 80 1.85 5.39 5.55
CA SER A 80 0.64 4.60 5.36
C SER A 80 0.50 3.58 6.46
N ASN A 81 -0.74 3.29 6.88
CA ASN A 81 -1.02 2.32 7.92
C ASN A 81 -2.33 1.59 7.65
N PHE A 82 -2.36 0.30 7.93
CA PHE A 82 -3.56 -0.51 7.98
C PHE A 82 -3.79 -1.01 9.41
N ASP A 83 -4.91 -0.63 10.01
CA ASP A 83 -5.27 -0.97 11.40
C ASP A 83 -6.13 -2.23 11.53
N GLY A 84 -6.44 -2.88 10.41
CA GLY A 84 -7.35 -4.03 10.35
C GLY A 84 -8.72 -3.71 9.77
N ASN A 85 -9.11 -2.43 9.73
CA ASN A 85 -10.41 -1.96 9.24
C ASN A 85 -10.27 -0.93 8.12
N SER A 86 -9.23 -0.08 8.17
CA SER A 86 -9.04 1.01 7.23
C SER A 86 -7.57 1.16 6.84
N ILE A 87 -7.34 1.55 5.60
CA ILE A 87 -6.01 1.94 5.11
C ILE A 87 -5.98 3.47 5.14
N THR A 88 -5.05 4.05 5.88
CA THR A 88 -4.87 5.50 5.95
C THR A 88 -3.52 5.90 5.37
N ILE A 89 -3.52 6.92 4.53
CA ILE A 89 -2.32 7.65 4.11
C ILE A 89 -2.32 9.00 4.81
N GLU A 90 -1.29 9.26 5.60
CA GLU A 90 -1.01 10.60 6.11
C GLU A 90 0.10 11.25 5.28
N TYR A 91 -0.09 12.50 4.83
CA TYR A 91 0.83 13.16 3.92
C TYR A 91 0.92 14.68 4.17
N LYS A 92 2.10 15.28 3.89
CA LYS A 92 2.25 16.75 3.91
C LYS A 92 1.77 17.40 2.61
N ASP A 93 2.04 16.74 1.50
CA ASP A 93 1.84 17.21 0.12
C ASP A 93 1.37 16.03 -0.73
N GLU A 94 0.45 16.28 -1.66
CA GLU A 94 -0.21 15.26 -2.48
C GLU A 94 0.78 14.52 -3.38
N LYS A 95 1.91 15.14 -3.75
CA LYS A 95 2.96 14.49 -4.54
C LYS A 95 3.56 13.23 -3.88
N TYR A 96 3.36 13.07 -2.58
CA TYR A 96 3.83 11.90 -1.83
C TYR A 96 2.81 10.75 -1.75
N ILE A 97 1.57 10.96 -2.20
CA ILE A 97 0.52 9.93 -2.18
C ILE A 97 0.84 8.76 -3.13
N PRO A 98 1.32 8.96 -4.38
CA PRO A 98 1.60 7.86 -5.30
C PRO A 98 2.58 6.82 -4.75
N GLU A 99 3.62 7.25 -4.04
CA GLU A 99 4.56 6.33 -3.37
C GLU A 99 3.88 5.51 -2.28
N GLN A 100 2.97 6.12 -1.51
CA GLN A 100 2.17 5.41 -0.50
C GLN A 100 1.19 4.41 -1.11
N LEU A 101 0.58 4.73 -2.25
CA LEU A 101 -0.17 3.75 -3.04
C LEU A 101 0.73 2.59 -3.49
N GLY A 102 1.97 2.86 -3.88
CA GLY A 102 2.97 1.84 -4.14
C GLY A 102 3.19 0.90 -2.95
N HIS A 103 3.34 1.44 -1.73
CA HIS A 103 3.48 0.60 -0.54
C HIS A 103 2.23 -0.25 -0.27
N ILE A 104 1.04 0.31 -0.45
CA ILE A 104 -0.23 -0.41 -0.24
C ILE A 104 -0.37 -1.54 -1.28
N PHE A 105 -0.27 -1.22 -2.57
CA PHE A 105 -0.53 -2.19 -3.63
C PHE A 105 0.59 -3.21 -3.82
N GLN A 106 1.84 -2.88 -3.49
CA GLN A 106 2.97 -3.81 -3.66
C GLN A 106 3.35 -4.54 -2.37
N ASN A 107 3.20 -3.91 -1.20
CA ASN A 107 3.73 -4.46 0.05
C ASN A 107 2.62 -4.88 1.02
N PHE A 108 1.56 -4.09 1.20
CA PHE A 108 0.45 -4.47 2.09
C PHE A 108 -0.30 -5.67 1.50
N LEU A 109 -0.65 -5.62 0.20
CA LEU A 109 -1.32 -6.74 -0.47
C LEU A 109 -0.47 -8.03 -0.51
N SER A 110 0.85 -7.88 -0.50
CA SER A 110 1.81 -8.99 -0.35
C SER A 110 2.03 -9.42 1.10
N SER A 111 1.36 -8.78 2.07
CA SER A 111 1.51 -9.03 3.51
C SER A 111 2.93 -8.87 4.06
N ILE A 112 3.77 -8.04 3.41
CA ILE A 112 5.16 -7.80 3.81
C ILE A 112 5.20 -6.96 5.09
N TYR A 113 4.44 -5.87 5.11
CA TYR A 113 4.16 -5.03 6.27
C TYR A 113 2.83 -4.29 6.04
N PHE A 114 2.22 -3.81 7.12
CA PHE A 114 0.98 -3.04 7.10
C PHE A 114 1.15 -1.61 7.61
N GLN A 115 2.40 -1.19 7.80
CA GLN A 115 2.75 0.17 8.19
C GLN A 115 4.01 0.59 7.44
N TYR A 116 3.95 1.75 6.79
CA TYR A 116 5.09 2.45 6.22
C TYR A 116 5.27 3.80 6.90
N PRO A 117 6.50 4.20 7.28
CA PRO A 117 7.72 3.40 7.28
C PRO A 117 7.62 2.18 8.20
N PRO A 118 8.28 1.06 7.86
CA PRO A 118 8.20 -0.15 8.66
C PRO A 118 8.88 0.06 10.01
N LYS A 119 8.26 -0.47 11.08
CA LYS A 119 8.81 -0.43 12.44
C LYS A 119 10.04 -1.32 12.66
N TYR A 120 10.33 -2.19 11.70
CA TYR A 120 11.35 -3.23 11.80
C TYR A 120 12.20 -3.24 10.56
N ASN A 121 13.49 -3.51 10.73
CA ASN A 121 14.41 -3.63 9.61
C ASN A 121 14.20 -4.99 8.94
N LEU A 122 13.59 -4.98 7.75
CA LEU A 122 13.48 -6.17 6.92
C LEU A 122 14.69 -6.20 6.00
N LYS A 123 15.41 -7.32 5.92
CA LYS A 123 16.55 -7.48 4.99
C LYS A 123 16.17 -7.19 3.53
N THR A 124 14.89 -7.33 3.20
CA THR A 124 14.34 -7.11 1.85
C THR A 124 13.74 -5.72 1.66
N ILE A 125 13.86 -4.81 2.63
CA ILE A 125 13.12 -3.54 2.61
C ILE A 125 13.44 -2.74 1.35
N ASP A 126 14.72 -2.60 0.98
CA ASP A 126 15.15 -1.82 -0.17
C ASP A 126 14.53 -2.30 -1.50
N LEU A 127 14.37 -3.62 -1.64
CA LEU A 127 13.69 -4.21 -2.80
C LEU A 127 12.21 -3.79 -2.85
N HIS A 128 11.53 -3.79 -1.71
CA HIS A 128 10.12 -3.41 -1.59
C HIS A 128 9.90 -1.90 -1.72
N GLU A 129 10.84 -1.09 -1.26
CA GLU A 129 10.88 0.36 -1.51
C GLU A 129 11.01 0.66 -3.01
N LYS A 130 11.92 -0.04 -3.70
CA LYS A 130 12.09 0.11 -5.15
C LYS A 130 10.83 -0.27 -5.91
N LYS A 131 10.14 -1.34 -5.49
CA LYS A 131 8.84 -1.75 -6.09
C LYS A 131 7.77 -0.68 -5.90
N ALA A 132 7.64 -0.12 -4.69
CA ALA A 132 6.67 0.94 -4.41
C ALA A 132 6.94 2.21 -5.25
N LYS A 133 8.21 2.62 -5.36
CA LYS A 133 8.62 3.77 -6.19
C LYS A 133 8.34 3.54 -7.68
N ASN A 134 8.70 2.37 -8.19
CA ASN A 134 8.43 2.02 -9.60
C ASN A 134 6.93 1.98 -9.90
N PHE A 135 6.13 1.47 -8.96
CA PHE A 135 4.67 1.52 -9.05
C PHE A 135 4.18 2.97 -9.14
N ALA A 136 4.66 3.85 -8.26
CA ALA A 136 4.25 5.25 -8.21
C ALA A 136 4.56 6.01 -9.50
N ILE A 137 5.77 5.82 -10.05
CA ILE A 137 6.17 6.40 -11.34
C ILE A 137 5.23 5.94 -12.45
N ARG A 138 4.97 4.63 -12.54
CA ARG A 138 4.06 4.07 -13.56
C ARG A 138 2.63 4.57 -13.40
N LEU A 139 2.14 4.65 -12.16
CA LEU A 139 0.80 5.13 -11.88
C LEU A 139 0.62 6.58 -12.36
N ASN A 140 1.56 7.47 -12.03
CA ASN A 140 1.50 8.86 -12.45
C ASN A 140 1.53 9.00 -13.98
N LEU A 141 2.39 8.24 -14.66
CA LEU A 141 2.44 8.25 -16.14
C LEU A 141 1.11 7.82 -16.75
N LEU A 142 0.47 6.78 -16.20
CA LEU A 142 -0.82 6.30 -16.69
C LEU A 142 -1.93 7.32 -16.44
N ILE A 143 -1.99 7.94 -15.26
CA ILE A 143 -2.99 8.98 -14.93
C ILE A 143 -2.89 10.12 -15.96
N VAL A 144 -1.69 10.68 -16.15
CA VAL A 144 -1.46 11.77 -17.12
C VAL A 144 -1.84 11.35 -18.54
N GLN A 145 -1.51 10.13 -18.96
CA GLN A 145 -1.86 9.63 -20.29
C GLN A 145 -3.37 9.60 -20.52
N TYR A 146 -4.16 9.28 -19.50
CA TYR A 146 -5.62 9.20 -19.59
C TYR A 146 -6.32 10.54 -19.37
N GLU A 147 -5.69 11.53 -18.75
CA GLU A 147 -6.21 12.92 -18.71
C GLU A 147 -6.16 13.60 -20.09
N LEU A 148 -5.33 13.10 -21.01
CA LEU A 148 -5.14 13.64 -22.36
C LEU A 148 -6.07 13.02 -23.42
N ILE A 149 -6.92 12.06 -23.05
CA ILE A 149 -7.86 11.34 -23.94
C ILE A 149 -9.29 11.77 -23.60
#